data_AF-A0AAP8N969-F1
#
_entry.id   AF-A0AAP8N969-F1
#
_cell.length_a   1.000
_cell.length_b   1.000
_cell.length_c   1.000
_cell.angle_alpha   90.00
_cell.angle_beta   90.00
_cell.angle_gamma   90.00
#
_symmetry.space_group_name_H-M   'P 1'
#
loop_
_entity.id
_entity.type
_entity.pdbx_description
1 polymer ?
#
loop_
_entity_poly.entity_id
_entity_poly.type
_entity_poly.pdbx_seq_one_letter_code
_entity_poly.pdbx_strand_id
1 'polypeptide(L)'
;MKSDVLETQIIQQIIHNPKETIEETVSIKEINTSSSFDESVVALVKGNAVIFTDNRTTAIILNIALLESRSIEQPDTEQVLRGAQDGFIESLETNINLLRRRINNPNLVIKYVTLGRESDTSLAIVYV
;
A
#
# COMPACT_ATOMS: atom_id res chain seq x y z
N MET A 1 5.17 6.29 -1.48
CA MET A 1 5.68 4.95 -1.85
C MET A 1 5.51 4.83 -3.35
N LYS A 2 6.55 4.45 -4.08
CA LYS A 2 6.60 4.62 -5.54
C LYS A 2 5.55 3.74 -6.23
N SER A 3 4.50 4.40 -6.72
CA SER A 3 3.50 3.84 -7.65
C SER A 3 4.15 3.08 -8.82
N ASP A 4 5.41 3.40 -9.15
CA ASP A 4 6.25 2.76 -10.15
C ASP A 4 6.29 1.23 -10.06
N VAL A 5 6.25 0.63 -8.86
CA VAL A 5 6.31 -0.84 -8.69
C VAL A 5 5.01 -1.49 -9.13
N LEU A 6 3.87 -0.95 -8.67
CA LEU A 6 2.54 -1.42 -9.10
C LEU A 6 2.36 -1.22 -10.61
N GLU A 7 2.77 -0.06 -11.10
CA GLU A 7 2.61 0.30 -12.50
C GLU A 7 3.49 -0.56 -13.41
N THR A 8 4.78 -0.69 -13.09
CA THR A 8 5.74 -1.37 -13.97
C THR A 8 5.74 -2.88 -13.80
N GLN A 9 5.60 -3.39 -12.56
CA GLN A 9 5.73 -4.82 -12.28
C GLN A 9 4.40 -5.57 -12.24
N ILE A 10 3.26 -4.87 -12.24
CA ILE A 10 1.95 -5.52 -12.23
C ILE A 10 1.14 -5.07 -13.44
N ILE A 11 0.83 -3.77 -13.55
CA ILE A 11 -0.07 -3.26 -14.59
C ILE A 11 0.54 -3.48 -15.99
N GLN A 12 1.79 -3.06 -16.20
CA GLN A 12 2.43 -3.22 -17.51
C GLN A 12 2.61 -4.69 -17.91
N GLN A 13 2.91 -5.59 -16.97
CA GLN A 13 3.07 -7.01 -17.29
C GLN A 13 1.75 -7.65 -17.73
N ILE A 14 0.65 -7.34 -17.03
CA ILE A 14 -0.70 -7.83 -17.37
C ILE A 14 -1.13 -7.30 -18.75
N ILE A 15 -0.84 -6.03 -19.07
CA ILE A 15 -1.19 -5.44 -20.38
C ILE A 15 -0.39 -6.07 -21.52
N HIS A 16 0.90 -6.36 -21.32
CA HIS A 16 1.76 -6.92 -22.38
C HIS A 16 1.50 -8.42 -22.63
N ASN A 17 1.08 -9.19 -21.61
CA ASN A 17 0.80 -10.63 -21.72
C ASN A 17 -0.64 -11.00 -21.33
N PRO A 18 -1.67 -10.59 -22.09
CA PRO A 18 -3.07 -10.80 -21.72
C PRO A 18 -3.57 -12.25 -21.82
N LYS A 19 -2.76 -13.18 -22.35
CA LYS A 19 -3.12 -14.60 -22.52
C LYS A 19 -2.60 -15.50 -21.41
N GLU A 20 -1.65 -15.03 -20.61
CA GLU A 20 -1.13 -15.77 -19.46
C GLU A 20 -1.98 -15.49 -18.22
N THR A 21 -1.96 -16.44 -17.29
CA THR A 21 -2.63 -16.26 -16.01
C THR A 21 -1.90 -15.18 -15.21
N ILE A 22 -2.62 -14.27 -14.53
CA ILE A 22 -2.00 -13.15 -13.79
C ILE A 22 -0.93 -13.64 -12.80
N GLU A 23 -1.16 -14.81 -12.21
CA GLU A 23 -0.23 -15.47 -11.29
C GLU A 23 1.09 -15.89 -11.92
N GLU A 24 1.10 -16.17 -13.23
CA GLU A 24 2.29 -16.57 -14.00
C GLU A 24 3.02 -15.36 -14.57
N THR A 25 2.28 -14.29 -14.86
CA THR A 25 2.81 -13.05 -15.45
C THR A 25 3.53 -12.18 -14.43
N VAL A 26 3.08 -12.16 -13.18
CA VAL A 26 3.59 -11.25 -12.14
C VAL A 26 4.74 -11.88 -11.36
N SER A 27 5.88 -11.19 -11.24
CA SER A 27 7.09 -11.67 -10.52
C SER A 27 7.00 -11.62 -8.98
N ILE A 28 5.81 -11.84 -8.41
CA ILE A 28 5.55 -11.79 -6.96
C ILE A 28 5.50 -13.21 -6.40
N LYS A 29 6.28 -13.48 -5.36
CA LYS A 29 6.44 -14.83 -4.78
C LYS A 29 5.25 -15.29 -3.94
N GLU A 30 4.46 -14.36 -3.40
CA GLU A 30 3.37 -14.68 -2.48
C GLU A 30 2.06 -14.16 -3.06
N ILE A 31 1.34 -15.10 -3.70
CA ILE A 31 0.06 -14.87 -4.36
C ILE A 31 -0.98 -15.74 -3.65
N ASN A 32 -2.05 -15.11 -3.18
CA ASN A 32 -3.20 -15.80 -2.58
C ASN A 32 -4.45 -15.50 -3.40
N THR A 33 -5.49 -16.33 -3.24
CA THR A 33 -6.82 -16.05 -3.81
C THR A 33 -7.88 -16.14 -2.72
N SER A 34 -8.91 -15.30 -2.82
CA SER A 34 -10.04 -15.33 -1.89
C SER A 34 -11.35 -15.10 -2.64
N SER A 35 -12.39 -15.84 -2.28
CA SER A 35 -13.77 -15.58 -2.72
C SER A 35 -14.52 -14.62 -1.80
N SER A 36 -13.93 -14.23 -0.66
CA SER A 36 -14.54 -13.36 0.32
C SER A 36 -14.14 -11.90 0.06
N PHE A 37 -15.17 -11.05 -0.08
CA PHE A 37 -14.96 -9.62 -0.18
C PHE A 37 -14.33 -9.05 1.10
N ASP A 38 -14.77 -9.51 2.28
CA ASP A 38 -14.25 -9.04 3.56
C ASP A 38 -12.77 -9.38 3.73
N GLU A 39 -12.36 -10.59 3.33
CA GLU A 39 -10.94 -10.98 3.35
C GLU A 39 -10.10 -10.10 2.40
N SER A 40 -10.66 -9.77 1.23
CA SER A 40 -10.04 -8.89 0.26
C SER A 40 -9.83 -7.47 0.82
N VAL A 41 -10.83 -6.93 1.50
CA VAL A 41 -10.75 -5.62 2.18
C VAL A 41 -9.69 -5.63 3.28
N VAL A 42 -9.65 -6.68 4.10
CA VAL A 42 -8.63 -6.84 5.14
C VAL A 42 -7.23 -6.93 4.55
N ALA A 43 -7.06 -7.66 3.44
CA ALA A 43 -5.79 -7.78 2.75
C ALA A 43 -5.33 -6.42 2.19
N LEU A 44 -6.23 -5.64 1.60
CA LEU A 44 -5.94 -4.31 1.07
C LEU A 44 -5.42 -3.37 2.16
N VAL A 45 -6.09 -3.35 3.33
CA VAL A 45 -5.68 -2.49 4.46
C VAL A 45 -4.33 -2.91 5.04
N LYS A 46 -3.97 -4.19 4.93
CA LYS A 46 -2.63 -4.70 5.29
C LYS A 46 -1.54 -4.37 4.26
N GLY A 47 -1.86 -3.62 3.21
CA GLY A 47 -0.90 -3.21 2.17
C GLY A 47 -0.67 -4.25 1.08
N ASN A 48 -1.60 -5.19 0.88
CA ASN A 48 -1.59 -6.06 -0.29
C ASN A 48 -2.27 -5.37 -1.47
N ALA A 49 -1.86 -5.71 -2.70
CA ALA A 49 -2.65 -5.38 -3.89
C ALA A 49 -3.72 -6.46 -4.08
N VAL A 50 -4.94 -6.04 -4.43
CA VAL A 50 -6.06 -6.94 -4.69
C VAL A 50 -6.56 -6.69 -6.11
N ILE A 51 -6.65 -7.75 -6.91
CA ILE A 51 -7.06 -7.69 -8.31
C ILE A 51 -8.36 -8.48 -8.46
N PHE A 52 -9.39 -7.82 -9.00
CA PHE A 52 -10.63 -8.43 -9.44
C PHE A 52 -10.64 -8.45 -10.97
N THR A 53 -11.11 -9.56 -11.55
CA THR A 53 -11.27 -9.69 -13.01
C THR A 53 -12.67 -10.19 -13.33
N ASP A 54 -13.25 -9.72 -14.45
CA ASP A 54 -14.65 -9.98 -14.81
C ASP A 54 -14.97 -11.47 -14.96
N ASN A 55 -13.98 -12.30 -15.30
CA ASN A 55 -14.14 -13.73 -15.55
C ASN A 55 -13.79 -14.62 -14.34
N ARG A 56 -13.59 -14.05 -13.15
CA ARG A 56 -13.31 -14.81 -11.93
C ARG A 56 -14.20 -14.40 -10.77
N THR A 57 -14.66 -15.40 -10.02
CA THR A 57 -15.42 -15.22 -8.77
C THR A 57 -14.52 -15.03 -7.55
N THR A 58 -13.20 -15.07 -7.75
CA THR A 58 -12.19 -14.92 -6.70
C THR A 58 -11.29 -13.72 -6.99
N ALA A 59 -10.94 -13.00 -5.93
CA ALA A 59 -9.91 -11.96 -5.95
C ALA A 59 -8.52 -12.58 -5.88
N ILE A 60 -7.57 -11.99 -6.61
CA ILE A 60 -6.15 -12.31 -6.50
C ILE A 60 -5.51 -11.31 -5.54
N ILE A 61 -4.85 -11.80 -4.51
CA ILE A 61 -4.20 -11.01 -3.47
C ILE A 61 -2.69 -11.16 -3.64
N LEU A 62 -2.01 -10.05 -3.91
CA LEU A 62 -0.58 -9.97 -4.14
C LEU A 62 0.09 -9.24 -2.98
N ASN A 63 1.01 -9.90 -2.29
CA ASN A 63 1.79 -9.25 -1.24
C ASN A 63 2.88 -8.36 -1.85
N ILE A 64 2.53 -7.08 -2.06
CA ILE A 64 3.44 -6.07 -2.61
C ILE A 64 4.38 -5.47 -1.56
N ALA A 65 4.06 -5.59 -0.27
CA ALA A 65 4.92 -5.07 0.80
C ALA A 65 6.30 -5.75 0.81
N LEU A 66 6.38 -7.01 0.39
CA LEU A 66 7.64 -7.76 0.23
C LEU A 66 8.51 -7.30 -0.94
N LEU A 67 7.97 -6.51 -1.88
CA LEU A 67 8.75 -5.90 -2.96
C LEU A 67 9.56 -4.69 -2.46
N GLU A 68 9.07 -3.99 -1.43
CA GLU A 68 9.79 -2.86 -0.84
C GLU A 68 10.96 -3.29 0.06
N SER A 69 11.01 -4.57 0.48
CA SER A 69 11.95 -5.06 1.50
C SER A 69 13.16 -5.85 0.99
N ARG A 70 13.58 -5.73 -0.28
CA ARG A 70 14.90 -6.25 -0.73
C ARG A 70 15.90 -5.09 -0.79
N SER A 71 17.07 -5.10 -0.15
CA SER A 71 17.88 -6.10 0.56
C SER A 71 18.26 -5.58 1.95
N ILE A 72 18.26 -6.45 2.97
CA ILE A 72 18.99 -6.15 4.22
C ILE A 72 20.47 -6.29 3.89
N GLU A 73 21.10 -5.19 3.48
CA GLU A 73 22.54 -5.04 3.68
C GLU A 73 22.72 -4.34 5.03
N GLN A 74 23.44 -5.01 5.92
CA GLN A 74 23.66 -4.58 7.29
C GLN A 74 24.46 -3.26 7.25
N PRO A 75 23.95 -2.12 7.74
CA PRO A 75 24.74 -0.91 7.74
C PRO A 75 25.85 -1.03 8.78
N ASP A 76 27.07 -0.72 8.35
CA ASP A 76 28.22 -0.58 9.24
C ASP A 76 27.96 0.57 10.21
N THR A 77 27.85 0.19 11.49
CA THR A 77 28.21 0.96 12.68
C THR A 77 27.86 2.45 12.70
N GLU A 78 26.72 2.81 13.31
CA GLU A 78 26.75 3.90 14.31
C GLU A 78 25.60 3.77 15.31
N GLN A 79 25.96 3.80 16.58
CA GLN A 79 25.07 3.65 17.72
C GLN A 79 24.37 5.00 17.95
N VAL A 80 23.11 5.15 17.50
CA VAL A 80 22.32 6.36 17.77
C VAL A 80 21.18 6.06 18.74
N LEU A 81 21.07 6.91 19.75
CA LEU A 81 20.18 6.86 20.91
C LEU A 81 18.72 6.52 20.53
N ARG A 82 18.19 5.45 21.13
CA ARG A 82 16.79 5.00 21.02
C ARG A 82 15.82 6.04 21.63
N GLY A 83 15.16 6.81 20.78
CA GLY A 83 13.86 7.42 21.04
C GLY A 83 12.80 6.83 20.10
N ALA A 84 11.51 6.89 20.45
CA ALA A 84 10.44 6.46 19.54
C ALA A 84 10.45 7.32 18.27
N GLN A 85 10.89 6.75 17.15
CA GLN A 85 11.14 7.49 15.90
C GLN A 85 9.88 7.93 15.14
N ASP A 86 8.69 7.47 15.53
CA ASP A 86 7.47 7.73 14.78
C ASP A 86 6.69 8.91 15.38
N GLY A 87 7.24 10.11 15.25
CA GLY A 87 6.52 11.37 15.41
C GLY A 87 5.89 11.83 14.10
N PHE A 88 4.82 12.62 14.16
CA PHE A 88 4.36 13.35 12.98
C PHE A 88 5.40 14.39 12.56
N ILE A 89 5.48 14.62 11.26
CA ILE A 89 6.34 15.63 10.62
C ILE A 89 5.48 16.66 9.88
N GLU A 90 6.08 17.59 9.16
CA GLU A 90 5.36 18.66 8.45
C GLU A 90 4.59 18.15 7.22
N SER A 91 5.02 17.03 6.64
CA SER A 91 4.35 16.42 5.49
C SER A 91 3.05 15.72 5.89
N LEU A 92 1.92 16.28 5.44
CA LEU A 92 0.60 15.69 5.63
C LEU A 92 0.53 14.26 5.08
N GLU A 93 1.06 14.02 3.88
CA GLU A 93 1.04 12.69 3.24
C GLU A 93 1.84 11.67 4.05
N THR A 94 3.02 12.05 4.55
CA THR A 94 3.83 11.16 5.40
C THR A 94 3.08 10.80 6.68
N ASN A 95 2.43 11.78 7.32
CA ASN A 95 1.66 11.52 8.54
C ASN A 95 0.44 10.62 8.31
N ILE A 96 -0.26 10.80 7.19
CA ILE A 96 -1.35 9.91 6.80
C ILE A 96 -0.84 8.49 6.56
N ASN A 97 0.31 8.33 5.91
CA ASN A 97 0.94 7.02 5.73
C ASN A 97 1.33 6.37 7.06
N LEU A 98 1.85 7.15 8.02
CA LEU A 98 2.13 6.67 9.39
C LEU A 98 0.85 6.17 10.08
N LEU A 99 -0.24 6.92 9.97
CA LEU A 99 -1.54 6.51 10.50
C LEU A 99 -2.06 5.23 9.85
N ARG A 100 -1.98 5.12 8.52
CA ARG A 100 -2.39 3.93 7.77
C ARG A 100 -1.57 2.69 8.13
N ARG A 101 -0.26 2.83 8.32
CA ARG A 101 0.62 1.73 8.78
C ARG A 101 0.29 1.27 10.19
N ARG A 102 -0.14 2.19 11.06
CA ARG A 102 -0.44 1.90 12.47
C ARG A 102 -1.86 1.39 12.70
N ILE A 103 -2.83 1.85 11.92
CA ILE A 103 -4.26 1.55 12.08
C ILE A 103 -4.73 0.67 10.93
N ASN A 104 -4.69 -0.65 11.15
CA ASN A 104 -5.20 -1.65 10.21
C ASN A 104 -6.72 -1.82 10.33
N ASN A 105 -7.49 -0.74 10.12
CA ASN A 105 -8.95 -0.75 10.17
C ASN A 105 -9.55 -0.31 8.83
N PRO A 106 -10.34 -1.16 8.15
CA PRO A 106 -11.06 -0.80 6.92
C PRO A 106 -11.97 0.42 7.05
N ASN A 107 -12.50 0.67 8.25
CA ASN A 107 -13.39 1.80 8.51
C ASN A 107 -12.64 3.11 8.76
N LEU A 108 -11.30 3.11 8.75
CA LEU A 108 -10.52 4.35 8.87
C LEU A 108 -10.76 5.26 7.65
N VAL A 109 -11.40 6.40 7.89
CA VAL A 109 -11.67 7.43 6.89
C VAL A 109 -10.68 8.57 7.03
N ILE A 110 -10.15 9.02 5.89
CA ILE A 110 -9.32 10.21 5.78
C ILE A 110 -10.01 11.16 4.81
N LYS A 111 -10.49 12.30 5.31
CA LYS A 111 -11.14 13.33 4.50
C LYS A 111 -10.20 14.51 4.31
N TYR A 112 -9.74 14.70 3.08
CA TYR A 112 -8.93 15.85 2.70
C TYR A 112 -9.80 17.09 2.49
N VAL A 113 -9.36 18.23 3.01
CA VAL A 113 -10.04 19.52 2.88
C VAL A 113 -8.99 20.60 2.71
N THR A 114 -9.25 21.57 1.84
CA THR A 114 -8.40 22.76 1.68
C THR A 114 -9.11 23.95 2.31
N LEU A 115 -8.46 24.63 3.26
CA LEU A 115 -9.02 25.77 3.98
C LEU A 115 -8.01 26.91 4.07
N GLY A 116 -8.51 28.14 4.16
CA GLY A 116 -7.68 29.34 4.30
C GLY A 116 -8.19 30.45 3.39
N ARG A 117 -8.19 31.69 3.88
CA ARG A 117 -8.65 32.83 3.09
C ARG A 117 -7.59 33.30 2.07
N GLU A 118 -6.32 33.10 2.41
CA GLU A 118 -5.18 33.56 1.60
C GLU A 118 -4.18 32.44 1.28
N SER A 119 -4.20 31.33 2.02
CA SER A 119 -3.11 30.34 2.01
C SER A 119 -3.49 28.92 1.55
N ASP A 120 -4.68 28.70 0.96
CA ASP A 120 -5.17 27.41 0.42
C ASP A 120 -4.54 26.16 1.08
N THR A 121 -4.69 26.07 2.39
CA THR A 121 -3.92 25.13 3.22
C THR A 121 -4.59 23.77 3.23
N SER A 122 -3.86 22.74 2.82
CA SER A 122 -4.32 21.35 2.81
C SER A 122 -4.35 20.75 4.22
N LEU A 123 -5.48 20.16 4.57
CA LEU A 123 -5.77 19.52 5.86
C LEU A 123 -6.37 18.12 5.64
N ALA A 124 -6.27 17.26 6.65
CA ALA A 124 -6.96 15.98 6.67
C ALA A 124 -7.67 15.74 8.00
N ILE A 125 -8.93 15.33 7.94
CA ILE A 125 -9.73 14.90 9.09
C ILE A 125 -9.73 13.38 9.09
N VAL A 126 -9.30 12.77 10.20
CA VAL A 126 -9.17 11.31 10.35
C VAL A 126 -10.13 10.80 11.42
N TYR A 127 -10.93 9.78 11.09
CA TYR A 127 -11.88 9.17 12.01
C TYR A 127 -12.17 7.71 11.64
N VAL A 128 -12.83 6.98 12.55
CA VAL A 128 -13.31 5.60 12.38
C VAL A 128 -14.82 5.59 12.54
#